data_AF-A0A6C1QXE1-F1
#
_entry.id   AF-A0A6C1QXE1-F1
#
_cell.length_a   1.000
_cell.length_b   1.000
_cell.length_c   1.000
_cell.angle_alpha   90.00
_cell.angle_beta   90.00
_cell.angle_gamma   90.00
#
_symmetry.space_group_name_H-M   'P 1'
#
loop_
_entity.id
_entity.type
_entity.pdbx_description
1 polymer ?
#
loop_
_entity_poly.entity_id
_entity_poly.type
_entity_poly.pdbx_seq_one_letter_code
_entity_poly.pdbx_strand_id
1 'polypeptide(L)' 'VARMALDTLALNPVAPEAPTFLTEKHFLRKHGAGAYYGQG' A
#
# COMPACT_ATOMS: atom_id res chain seq x y z
N VAL A 1 0.66 8.36 3.49
CA VAL A 1 1.36 7.11 3.92
C VAL A 1 2.53 7.42 4.85
N ALA A 2 3.45 8.32 4.50
CA ALA A 2 4.64 8.63 5.33
C ALA A 2 4.34 9.00 6.81
N ARG A 3 3.40 9.93 7.07
CA ARG A 3 2.98 10.30 8.44
C ARG A 3 2.45 9.08 9.23
N MET A 4 1.55 8.30 8.63
CA MET A 4 0.97 7.12 9.28
C MET A 4 2.02 6.02 9.55
N ALA A 5 3.03 5.88 8.68
CA ALA A 5 4.12 4.94 8.91
C ALA A 5 4.98 5.35 10.12
N LEU A 6 5.31 6.64 10.24
CA LEU A 6 6.02 7.17 11.40
C LEU A 6 5.22 6.98 12.69
N ASP A 7 3.92 7.30 12.67
CA ASP A 7 3.05 7.14 13.83
C ASP A 7 2.90 5.65 14.22
N THR A 8 2.92 4.72 13.24
CA THR A 8 2.91 3.27 13.50
C THR A 8 4.16 2.79 14.23
N LEU A 9 5.34 3.23 13.78
CA LEU A 9 6.62 2.89 14.42
C LEU A 9 6.76 3.52 15.81
N ALA A 10 6.19 4.71 16.02
CA ALA A 10 6.13 5.34 17.34
C ALA A 10 5.30 4.52 18.35
N LEU A 11 4.24 3.85 17.88
CA LEU A 11 3.39 2.97 18.71
C LEU A 11 3.97 1.57 18.91
N ASN A 12 4.57 1.00 17.85
CA ASN A 12 5.19 -0.32 17.88
C ASN A 12 6.49 -0.32 17.06
N PRO A 13 7.67 -0.26 17.72
CA PRO A 13 8.96 -0.22 17.05
C PRO A 13 9.31 -1.49 16.26
N VAL A 14 8.66 -2.62 16.56
CA VAL A 14 8.87 -3.91 15.87
C VAL A 14 7.72 -4.24 14.91
N ALA A 15 6.91 -3.25 14.56
CA ALA A 15 5.84 -3.44 13.59
C ALA A 15 6.42 -3.93 12.26
N PRO A 16 5.94 -5.06 11.72
CA PRO A 16 6.38 -5.54 10.42
C PRO A 16 5.86 -4.62 9.32
N GLU A 17 6.57 -4.57 8.20
CA GLU A 17 6.07 -3.90 7.00
C GLU A 17 4.77 -4.53 6.50
N ALA A 18 4.00 -3.74 5.76
CA ALA A 18 2.80 -4.25 5.11
C ALA A 18 3.19 -5.35 4.11
N PRO A 19 2.48 -6.50 4.07
CA PRO A 19 2.76 -7.56 3.13
C PRO A 19 2.75 -7.07 1.67
N THR A 20 3.80 -7.41 0.91
CA THR A 20 3.99 -6.97 -0.48
C THR A 20 2.83 -7.33 -1.40
N PHE A 21 2.21 -8.50 -1.21
CA PHE A 21 1.06 -8.90 -2.03
C PHE A 21 -0.15 -7.98 -1.86
N LEU A 22 -0.31 -7.33 -0.70
CA LEU A 22 -1.40 -6.37 -0.45
C LEU A 22 -1.15 -5.04 -1.15
N THR A 23 0.09 -4.54 -1.12
CA THR A 23 0.46 -3.32 -1.82
C THR A 23 0.37 -3.51 -3.33
N GLU A 24 0.86 -4.63 -3.86
CA GLU A 24 0.75 -5.00 -5.27
C GLU A 24 -0.70 -5.14 -5.71
N LYS A 25 -1.53 -5.88 -4.96
CA LYS A 25 -2.98 -6.00 -5.23
C LYS A 25 -3.65 -4.62 -5.29
N HIS A 26 -3.31 -3.72 -4.37
CA HIS A 26 -3.92 -2.39 -4.31
C HIS A 26 -3.48 -1.49 -5.47
N PHE A 27 -2.21 -1.61 -5.88
CA PHE A 27 -1.65 -0.91 -7.02
C PHE A 27 -2.28 -1.40 -8.33
N LEU A 28 -2.28 -2.72 -8.55
CA LEU A 28 -2.83 -3.36 -9.75
C LEU A 28 -4.35 -3.16 -9.87
N ARG A 29 -5.08 -2.98 -8.77
CA ARG A 29 -6.50 -2.60 -8.82
C ARG A 29 -6.73 -1.27 -9.54
N LYS A 30 -5.78 -0.33 -9.45
CA LYS A 30 -5.89 1.01 -10.05
C LYS A 30 -5.15 1.13 -11.38
N HIS A 31 -4.09 0.34 -11.57
CA HIS A 31 -3.16 0.49 -12.70
C HIS A 31 -2.95 -0.79 -13.52
N GLY A 32 -3.66 -1.87 -13.20
CA GLY A 32 -3.59 -3.13 -13.95
C GLY A 32 -4.37 -3.07 -15.27
N ALA A 33 -4.15 -4.06 -16.14
CA ALA A 33 -4.71 -4.15 -17.49
C ALA A 33 -6.26 -4.20 -17.60
N GLY A 34 -6.98 -4.20 -16.47
CA GLY A 34 -8.44 -4.09 -16.39
C GLY A 34 -8.94 -3.02 -15.39
N ALA A 35 -8.06 -2.11 -14.95
CA ALA A 35 -8.44 -1.06 -14.02
C ALA A 35 -9.27 0.02 -14.72
N TYR A 36 -10.45 0.31 -14.17
CA TYR A 36 -11.42 1.30 -14.68
C TYR A 36 -10.85 2.73 -14.82
N TYR A 37 -9.74 3.03 -14.12
CA TYR A 37 -9.05 4.33 -14.13
C TYR A 37 -7.69 4.32 -14.86
N GLY A 38 -7.30 3.21 -15.49
CA GLY A 38 -6.01 3.07 -16.20
C GLY A 38 -6.09 3.07 -17.73
N GLN A 39 -7.31 3.21 -18.28
CA GLN A 39 -7.57 3.28 -19.72
C GLN A 39 -8.19 4.65 -20.03
N GLY A 40 -7.35 5.66 -20.26
CA GLY A 40 -7.75 7.03 -20.61
C GLY A 40 -6.96 8.08 -19.87
#